data_AF-A0A9Q0YFC9-F1
#
_entry.id   AF-A0A9Q0YFC9-F1
#
_cell.length_a   1.000
_cell.length_b   1.000
_cell.length_c   1.000
_cell.angle_alpha   90.00
_cell.angle_beta   90.00
_cell.angle_gamma   90.00
#
_symmetry.space_group_name_H-M   'P 1'
#
loop_
_entity.id
_entity.type
_entity.pdbx_description
1 polymer ?
#
loop_
_entity_poly.entity_id
_entity_poly.type
_entity_poly.pdbx_seq_one_letter_code
_entity_poly.pdbx_strand_id
1 'polypeptide(L)'
;MQKPRRSLIGSMFGQKILLITPIVKWYLNHGLQVTRIYQVIEYSPESCFRVFGEAVSNARRAGDSDPSKAIIADTMKLIGNSSYGKTITNREKHTNVKLGDASTSSRMINSSTFRDLNFIADDCYEVELAKSTIKMDLPIQIGLFVYQYAKLRMLQFYYDYLCKFFDVNKWEYVEMDTDSAYISTAGNRLEDILKPDMTETFHNEKHFWFPREDTEENKRFDKRTPGLFKVEWQGDGIIALSSTMYYCFGGIKEDKLSCKGVNKKRNHIDKELYENVLATRQTSSCENKGFRVKDNQMYTYSLRKDAFTYFYPKRKVLEDGITTTYLDI
;
A
#
# COMPACT_ATOMS: atom_id res chain seq x y z
N MET A 1 2.05 25.47 -2.56
CA MET A 1 0.94 24.90 -3.37
C MET A 1 -0.16 25.94 -3.50
N GLN A 2 -0.59 26.30 -4.72
CA GLN A 2 -1.64 27.31 -4.95
C GLN A 2 -3.08 26.78 -4.77
N LYS A 3 -3.28 25.47 -4.62
CA LYS A 3 -4.60 24.87 -4.32
C LYS A 3 -4.51 23.92 -3.13
N PRO A 4 -5.37 24.07 -2.10
CA PRO A 4 -5.42 23.14 -0.99
C PRO A 4 -5.84 21.75 -1.48
N ARG A 5 -5.18 20.71 -0.96
CA ARG A 5 -5.43 19.32 -1.31
C ARG A 5 -5.68 18.51 -0.04
N ARG A 6 -6.77 17.74 -0.02
CA ARG A 6 -6.98 16.73 1.03
C ARG A 6 -5.88 15.67 0.94
N SER A 7 -5.16 15.48 2.04
CA SER A 7 -4.07 14.52 2.14
C SER A 7 -4.27 13.66 3.38
N LEU A 8 -3.82 12.40 3.30
CA LEU A 8 -3.62 11.58 4.49
C LEU A 8 -2.40 12.10 5.25
N ILE A 9 -2.50 12.10 6.57
CA ILE A 9 -1.52 12.66 7.51
C ILE A 9 -1.18 11.62 8.57
N GLY A 10 -0.05 11.79 9.25
CA GLY A 10 0.22 11.09 10.50
C GLY A 10 -0.35 11.88 11.68
N SER A 11 -1.33 11.32 12.39
CA SER A 11 -1.91 11.86 13.62
C SER A 11 -1.84 10.85 14.76
N MET A 12 -1.80 11.34 16.01
CA MET A 12 -1.88 10.51 17.22
C MET A 12 -3.31 10.38 17.75
N PHE A 13 -4.30 10.88 17.00
CA PHE A 13 -5.71 10.78 17.32
C PHE A 13 -6.52 10.29 16.12
N GLY A 14 -7.70 9.77 16.40
CA GLY A 14 -8.68 9.36 15.41
C GLY A 14 -10.10 9.67 15.89
N GLN A 15 -10.96 10.15 15.00
CA GLN A 15 -12.35 10.45 15.31
C GLN A 15 -13.28 9.57 14.48
N LYS A 16 -14.26 8.94 15.15
CA LYS A 16 -15.31 8.12 14.51
C LYS A 16 -14.75 7.05 13.55
N ILE A 17 -13.69 6.37 13.97
CA ILE A 17 -13.07 5.27 13.21
C ILE A 17 -13.72 3.95 13.65
N LEU A 18 -14.20 3.16 12.68
CA LEU A 18 -14.63 1.79 12.93
C LEU A 18 -13.40 0.88 13.01
N LEU A 19 -13.19 0.26 14.17
CA LEU A 19 -12.04 -0.61 14.42
C LEU A 19 -12.49 -2.03 14.78
N ILE A 20 -11.72 -3.03 14.34
CA ILE A 20 -11.98 -4.43 14.69
C ILE A 20 -11.39 -4.75 16.07
N THR A 21 -12.02 -5.68 16.79
CA THR A 21 -11.61 -6.04 18.16
C THR A 21 -10.11 -6.32 18.33
N PRO A 22 -9.43 -7.07 17.42
CA PRO A 22 -7.99 -7.34 17.58
C PRO A 22 -7.11 -6.09 17.62
N ILE A 23 -7.30 -5.13 16.71
CA ILE A 23 -6.46 -3.93 16.66
C ILE A 23 -6.77 -2.98 17.81
N VAL A 24 -8.03 -2.89 18.26
CA VAL A 24 -8.39 -2.07 19.43
C VAL A 24 -7.74 -2.64 20.70
N LYS A 25 -7.82 -3.96 20.91
CA LYS A 25 -7.15 -4.61 22.04
C LYS A 25 -5.65 -4.34 22.03
N TRP A 26 -5.02 -4.47 20.85
CA TRP A 26 -3.61 -4.18 20.69
C TRP A 26 -3.28 -2.72 21.01
N TYR A 27 -4.07 -1.75 20.51
CA TYR A 27 -3.91 -0.33 20.82
C TYR A 27 -4.02 -0.02 22.32
N LEU A 28 -5.02 -0.59 23.00
CA LEU A 28 -5.21 -0.41 24.44
C LEU A 28 -4.00 -0.94 25.22
N ASN A 29 -3.49 -2.11 24.85
CA ASN A 29 -2.29 -2.68 25.47
C ASN A 29 -1.02 -1.84 25.24
N HIS A 30 -0.99 -1.02 24.19
CA HIS A 30 0.10 -0.10 23.84
C HIS A 30 -0.16 1.34 24.30
N GLY A 31 -1.11 1.54 25.21
CA GLY A 31 -1.34 2.83 25.88
C GLY A 31 -2.24 3.82 25.14
N LEU A 32 -2.80 3.47 23.98
CA LEU A 32 -3.84 4.28 23.37
C LEU A 32 -5.13 4.19 24.19
N GLN A 33 -5.90 5.28 24.23
CA GLN A 33 -7.13 5.37 25.01
C GLN A 33 -8.34 5.55 24.11
N VAL A 34 -9.41 4.81 24.38
CA VAL A 34 -10.71 5.02 23.73
C VAL A 34 -11.50 6.01 24.58
N THR A 35 -11.64 7.24 24.09
CA THR A 35 -12.35 8.31 24.79
C THR A 35 -13.86 8.25 24.63
N ARG A 36 -14.36 7.64 23.54
CA ARG A 36 -15.79 7.52 23.25
C ARG A 36 -16.11 6.33 22.34
N ILE A 37 -17.12 5.56 22.73
CA ILE A 37 -17.71 4.49 21.91
C ILE A 37 -19.04 5.00 21.34
N TYR A 38 -19.19 4.91 20.01
CA TYR A 38 -20.40 5.34 19.31
C TYR A 38 -21.31 4.18 18.93
N GLN A 39 -20.72 3.03 18.59
CA GLN A 39 -21.42 1.85 18.13
C GLN A 39 -20.56 0.61 18.42
N VAL A 40 -21.22 -0.48 18.75
CA VAL A 40 -20.63 -1.82 18.86
C VAL A 40 -21.38 -2.72 17.88
N ILE A 41 -20.64 -3.53 17.14
CA ILE A 41 -21.19 -4.52 16.20
C ILE A 41 -20.69 -5.88 16.63
N GLU A 42 -21.61 -6.76 16.99
CA GLU A 42 -21.32 -8.13 17.36
C GLU A 42 -21.48 -9.06 16.15
N TYR A 43 -20.63 -10.08 16.06
CA TYR A 43 -20.68 -11.09 15.01
C TYR A 43 -20.04 -12.38 15.51
N SER A 44 -20.46 -13.51 14.93
CA SER A 44 -19.79 -14.80 15.13
C SER A 44 -18.64 -14.95 14.13
N PRO A 45 -17.38 -15.11 14.58
CA PRO A 45 -16.25 -15.27 13.67
C PRO A 45 -16.27 -16.65 13.00
N GLU A 46 -16.12 -16.66 11.68
CA GLU A 46 -16.09 -17.89 10.88
C GLU A 46 -14.96 -17.85 9.85
N SER A 47 -14.29 -19.00 9.67
CA SER A 47 -13.15 -19.15 8.75
C SER A 47 -13.59 -19.41 7.30
N CYS A 48 -14.63 -18.70 6.85
CA CYS A 48 -15.33 -18.93 5.59
C CYS A 48 -14.44 -18.83 4.33
N PHE A 49 -13.28 -18.16 4.40
CA PHE A 49 -12.33 -18.02 3.29
C PHE A 49 -11.05 -18.86 3.44
N ARG A 50 -10.97 -19.76 4.42
CA ARG A 50 -9.76 -20.59 4.64
C ARG A 50 -9.35 -21.35 3.39
N VAL A 51 -10.28 -22.10 2.80
CA VAL A 51 -10.04 -22.91 1.59
C VAL A 51 -9.55 -22.04 0.43
N PHE A 52 -10.11 -20.84 0.27
CA PHE A 52 -9.70 -19.88 -0.75
C PHE A 52 -8.27 -19.38 -0.52
N GLY A 53 -7.94 -18.95 0.70
CA GLY A 53 -6.60 -18.49 1.05
C GLY A 53 -5.54 -19.59 0.89
N GLU A 54 -5.86 -20.82 1.32
CA GLU A 54 -5.00 -21.99 1.15
C GLU A 54 -4.78 -22.30 -0.33
N ALA A 55 -5.82 -22.24 -1.17
CA ALA A 55 -5.70 -22.46 -2.61
C ALA A 55 -4.74 -21.45 -3.25
N VAL A 56 -4.80 -20.17 -2.88
CA VAL A 56 -3.87 -19.14 -3.36
C VAL A 56 -2.44 -19.46 -2.93
N SER A 57 -2.20 -19.70 -1.64
CA SER A 57 -0.85 -20.02 -1.15
C SER A 57 -0.29 -21.31 -1.76
N ASN A 58 -1.09 -22.36 -1.90
CA ASN A 58 -0.67 -23.64 -2.43
C ASN A 58 -0.35 -23.56 -3.94
N ALA A 59 -1.15 -22.83 -4.72
CA ALA A 59 -0.82 -22.56 -6.11
C ALA A 59 0.52 -21.82 -6.25
N ARG A 60 0.79 -20.86 -5.36
CA ARG A 60 2.08 -20.15 -5.32
C ARG A 60 3.25 -21.04 -4.90
N ARG A 61 3.05 -21.97 -3.97
CA ARG A 61 4.06 -22.98 -3.60
C ARG A 61 4.38 -23.91 -4.77
N ALA A 62 3.34 -24.33 -5.50
CA ALA A 62 3.50 -25.17 -6.69
C ALA A 62 4.26 -24.44 -7.80
N GLY A 63 3.95 -23.17 -8.07
CA GLY A 63 4.68 -22.37 -9.07
C GLY A 63 6.14 -22.07 -8.72
N ASP A 64 6.48 -21.99 -7.43
CA ASP A 64 7.88 -21.90 -6.99
C ASP A 64 8.65 -23.21 -7.19
N SER A 65 7.96 -24.36 -7.20
CA SER A 65 8.57 -25.69 -7.33
C SER A 65 8.64 -26.17 -8.78
N ASP A 66 7.74 -25.68 -9.63
CA ASP A 66 7.57 -26.10 -11.02
C ASP A 66 7.36 -24.86 -11.90
N PRO A 67 8.35 -24.46 -12.72
CA PRO A 67 8.25 -23.30 -13.60
C PRO A 67 7.08 -23.35 -14.58
N SER A 68 6.58 -24.53 -14.95
CA SER A 68 5.41 -24.65 -15.83
C SER A 68 4.12 -24.12 -15.20
N LYS A 69 4.08 -24.02 -13.86
CA LYS A 69 2.95 -23.52 -13.07
C LYS A 69 3.08 -22.05 -12.70
N ALA A 70 4.12 -21.35 -13.16
CA ALA A 70 4.36 -19.94 -12.83
C ALA A 70 3.16 -19.05 -13.23
N ILE A 71 2.58 -19.27 -14.42
CA ILE A 71 1.41 -18.51 -14.88
C ILE A 71 0.21 -18.72 -13.96
N ILE A 72 -0.02 -19.96 -13.49
CA ILE A 72 -1.10 -20.29 -12.57
C ILE A 72 -0.87 -19.61 -11.22
N ALA A 73 0.37 -19.64 -10.71
CA ALA A 73 0.73 -18.99 -9.46
C ALA A 73 0.51 -17.47 -9.50
N ASP A 74 0.88 -16.81 -10.61
CA ASP A 74 0.68 -15.37 -10.79
C ASP A 74 -0.80 -15.02 -10.98
N THR A 75 -1.55 -15.86 -11.69
CA THR A 75 -3.00 -15.72 -11.84
C THR A 75 -3.70 -15.86 -10.48
N MET A 76 -3.32 -16.86 -9.68
CA MET A 76 -3.90 -17.06 -8.35
C MET A 76 -3.53 -15.93 -7.38
N LYS A 77 -2.31 -15.37 -7.48
CA LYS A 77 -1.93 -14.15 -6.76
C LYS A 77 -2.85 -12.98 -7.13
N LEU A 78 -3.11 -12.78 -8.43
CA LEU A 78 -4.02 -11.74 -8.90
C LEU A 78 -5.45 -11.97 -8.41
N ILE A 79 -5.95 -13.21 -8.46
CA ILE A 79 -7.28 -13.57 -7.96
C ILE A 79 -7.38 -13.26 -6.46
N GLY A 80 -6.39 -13.69 -5.67
CA GLY A 80 -6.32 -13.39 -4.23
C GLY A 80 -6.42 -11.90 -3.93
N ASN A 81 -5.58 -11.09 -4.58
CA ASN A 81 -5.54 -9.63 -4.34
C ASN A 81 -6.79 -8.91 -4.89
N SER A 82 -7.28 -9.29 -6.07
CA SER A 82 -8.43 -8.63 -6.72
C SER A 82 -9.77 -8.98 -6.05
N SER A 83 -9.89 -10.17 -5.46
CA SER A 83 -11.10 -10.59 -4.74
C SER A 83 -11.38 -9.64 -3.58
N TYR A 84 -10.34 -9.34 -2.79
CA TYR A 84 -10.40 -8.30 -1.78
C TYR A 84 -10.80 -6.93 -2.36
N GLY A 85 -10.12 -6.48 -3.42
CA GLY A 85 -10.42 -5.19 -4.08
C GLY A 85 -11.87 -5.10 -4.56
N LYS A 86 -12.46 -6.22 -5.00
CA LYS A 86 -13.86 -6.30 -5.39
C LYS A 86 -14.80 -6.03 -4.22
N THR A 87 -14.52 -6.56 -3.02
CA THR A 87 -15.39 -6.37 -1.84
C THR A 87 -15.53 -4.92 -1.40
N ILE A 88 -14.51 -4.08 -1.67
CA ILE A 88 -14.49 -2.65 -1.31
C ILE A 88 -14.81 -1.71 -2.47
N THR A 89 -15.45 -2.23 -3.53
CA THR A 89 -15.85 -1.40 -4.68
C THR A 89 -16.81 -0.31 -4.23
N ASN A 90 -16.48 0.96 -4.48
CA ASN A 90 -17.39 2.06 -4.21
C ASN A 90 -18.49 2.13 -5.29
N ARG A 91 -19.65 1.55 -4.97
CA ARG A 91 -20.85 1.53 -5.82
C ARG A 91 -21.46 2.92 -6.05
N GLU A 92 -21.19 3.90 -5.20
CA GLU A 92 -21.73 5.27 -5.31
C GLU A 92 -21.15 6.03 -6.50
N LYS A 93 -19.94 5.65 -6.93
CA LYS A 93 -19.29 6.22 -8.11
C LYS A 93 -19.80 5.62 -9.42
N HIS A 94 -20.58 4.54 -9.37
CA HIS A 94 -21.08 3.89 -10.58
C HIS A 94 -22.23 4.69 -11.18
N THR A 95 -22.22 4.82 -12.49
CA THR A 95 -23.27 5.47 -13.28
C THR A 95 -23.95 4.46 -14.18
N ASN A 96 -25.08 4.87 -14.75
CA ASN A 96 -25.74 4.17 -15.84
C ASN A 96 -25.33 4.87 -17.12
N VAL A 97 -24.70 4.13 -18.03
CA VAL A 97 -24.33 4.61 -19.34
C VAL A 97 -25.37 4.11 -20.34
N LYS A 98 -25.92 5.01 -21.14
CA LYS A 98 -26.86 4.69 -22.22
C LYS A 98 -26.37 5.30 -23.53
N LEU A 99 -26.61 4.59 -24.62
CA LEU A 99 -26.41 5.11 -25.97
C LEU A 99 -27.75 5.59 -26.53
N GLY A 100 -27.72 6.70 -27.27
CA GLY A 100 -28.91 7.23 -27.94
C GLY A 100 -28.56 8.14 -29.10
N ASP A 101 -29.51 8.30 -30.01
CA ASP A 101 -29.50 9.33 -31.04
C ASP A 101 -29.72 10.73 -30.46
N ALA A 102 -29.64 11.79 -31.28
CA ALA A 102 -29.83 13.16 -30.83
C ALA A 102 -31.18 13.36 -30.14
N SER A 103 -32.24 12.75 -30.65
CA SER A 103 -33.59 12.83 -30.10
C SER A 103 -33.67 12.19 -28.71
N THR A 104 -33.17 10.96 -28.57
CA THR A 104 -33.22 10.20 -27.33
C THR A 104 -32.29 10.80 -26.29
N SER A 105 -31.09 11.22 -26.69
CA SER A 105 -30.12 11.87 -25.82
C SER A 105 -30.64 13.21 -25.32
N SER A 106 -31.28 14.02 -26.17
CA SER A 106 -31.94 15.26 -25.75
C SER A 106 -32.99 15.03 -24.65
N ARG A 107 -33.78 13.95 -24.75
CA ARG A 107 -34.71 13.57 -23.67
C ARG A 107 -33.98 13.17 -22.39
N MET A 108 -32.86 12.46 -22.48
CA MET A 108 -32.11 12.02 -21.29
C MET A 108 -31.37 13.16 -20.59
N ILE A 109 -30.93 14.20 -21.30
CA ILE A 109 -30.30 15.40 -20.71
C ILE A 109 -31.26 16.10 -19.73
N ASN A 110 -32.57 16.07 -20.02
CA ASN A 110 -33.59 16.65 -19.16
C ASN A 110 -33.88 15.81 -17.90
N SER A 111 -33.25 14.64 -17.74
CA SER A 111 -33.37 13.83 -16.52
C SER A 111 -32.68 14.52 -15.35
N SER A 112 -33.30 14.49 -14.17
CA SER A 112 -32.66 14.96 -12.93
C SER A 112 -31.42 14.14 -12.53
N THR A 113 -31.19 13.00 -13.17
CA THR A 113 -30.01 12.15 -12.98
C THR A 113 -28.93 12.38 -14.03
N PHE A 114 -29.10 13.30 -14.97
CA PHE A 114 -28.08 13.59 -15.98
C PHE A 114 -26.75 14.03 -15.33
N ARG A 115 -25.63 13.51 -15.85
CA ARG A 115 -24.28 13.91 -15.43
C ARG A 115 -23.45 14.45 -16.57
N ASP A 116 -23.40 13.71 -17.66
CA ASP A 116 -22.53 14.05 -18.78
C ASP A 116 -23.06 13.50 -20.11
N LEU A 117 -22.64 14.12 -21.20
CA LEU A 117 -22.96 13.72 -22.57
C LEU A 117 -21.68 13.68 -23.40
N ASN A 118 -21.33 12.51 -23.93
CA ASN A 118 -20.22 12.35 -24.85
C ASN A 118 -20.76 12.02 -26.25
N PHE A 119 -20.44 12.86 -27.23
CA PHE A 119 -20.64 12.48 -28.63
C PHE A 119 -19.77 11.27 -28.96
N ILE A 120 -20.32 10.24 -29.64
CA ILE A 120 -19.55 9.09 -30.11
C ILE A 120 -19.13 9.28 -31.58
N ALA A 121 -20.11 9.18 -32.47
CA ALA A 121 -20.00 9.31 -33.92
C ALA A 121 -21.40 9.48 -34.52
N ASP A 122 -21.50 10.18 -35.65
CA ASP A 122 -22.74 10.38 -36.41
C ASP A 122 -23.91 10.85 -35.53
N ASP A 123 -25.00 10.08 -35.45
CA ASP A 123 -26.13 10.35 -34.57
C ASP A 123 -26.13 9.38 -33.37
N CYS A 124 -24.98 9.24 -32.71
CA CYS A 124 -24.80 8.39 -31.54
C CYS A 124 -24.06 9.13 -30.42
N TYR A 125 -24.69 9.16 -29.25
CA TYR A 125 -24.20 9.84 -28.06
C TYR A 125 -24.26 8.88 -26.87
N GLU A 126 -23.26 8.98 -26.01
CA GLU A 126 -23.21 8.37 -24.70
C GLU A 126 -23.75 9.35 -23.66
N VAL A 127 -24.80 8.96 -22.96
CA VAL A 127 -25.36 9.72 -21.84
C VAL A 127 -24.99 9.04 -20.54
N GLU A 128 -24.23 9.73 -19.70
CA GLU A 128 -23.92 9.28 -18.34
C GLU A 128 -24.99 9.78 -17.37
N LEU A 129 -25.64 8.84 -16.68
CA LEU A 129 -26.69 9.11 -15.71
C LEU A 129 -26.28 8.62 -14.31
N ALA A 130 -26.54 9.42 -13.28
CA ALA A 130 -26.51 8.98 -11.90
C ALA A 130 -27.53 7.85 -11.66
N LYS A 131 -27.21 6.96 -10.71
CA LYS A 131 -28.16 5.94 -10.25
C LYS A 131 -29.13 6.56 -9.25
N SER A 132 -30.43 6.40 -9.46
CA SER A 132 -31.47 6.81 -8.51
C SER A 132 -31.48 5.94 -7.25
N THR A 133 -31.04 4.69 -7.35
CA THR A 133 -30.90 3.76 -6.22
C THR A 133 -29.59 3.00 -6.35
N ILE A 134 -28.83 2.96 -5.26
CA ILE A 134 -27.56 2.23 -5.18
C ILE A 134 -27.77 1.03 -4.25
N LYS A 135 -27.64 -0.18 -4.80
CA LYS A 135 -27.66 -1.41 -3.99
C LYS A 135 -26.26 -1.68 -3.43
N MET A 136 -26.13 -1.65 -2.11
CA MET A 136 -24.90 -2.02 -1.41
C MET A 136 -24.89 -3.55 -1.18
N ASP A 137 -24.57 -4.30 -2.23
CA ASP A 137 -24.61 -5.77 -2.28
C ASP A 137 -23.24 -6.45 -2.12
N LEU A 138 -22.22 -5.69 -1.73
CA LEU A 138 -20.86 -6.19 -1.55
C LEU A 138 -20.53 -6.32 -0.05
N PRO A 139 -19.80 -7.36 0.35
CA PRO A 139 -19.41 -7.59 1.74
C PRO A 139 -18.23 -6.67 2.14
N ILE A 140 -18.46 -5.36 2.22
CA ILE A 140 -17.45 -4.34 2.51
C ILE A 140 -16.71 -4.58 3.84
N GLN A 141 -17.32 -5.30 4.77
CA GLN A 141 -16.72 -5.71 6.04
C GLN A 141 -15.45 -6.54 5.82
N ILE A 142 -15.36 -7.37 4.77
CA ILE A 142 -14.14 -8.11 4.44
C ILE A 142 -12.99 -7.12 4.22
N GLY A 143 -13.29 -6.04 3.50
CA GLY A 143 -12.39 -4.91 3.29
C GLY A 143 -11.81 -4.34 4.58
N LEU A 144 -12.70 -4.07 5.53
CA LEU A 144 -12.36 -3.54 6.85
C LEU A 144 -11.42 -4.50 7.61
N PHE A 145 -11.77 -5.78 7.68
CA PHE A 145 -10.98 -6.78 8.40
C PHE A 145 -9.60 -6.97 7.78
N VAL A 146 -9.51 -7.16 6.46
CA VAL A 146 -8.23 -7.36 5.77
C VAL A 146 -7.29 -6.18 5.99
N TYR A 147 -7.77 -4.93 5.81
CA TYR A 147 -6.94 -3.74 6.05
C TYR A 147 -6.46 -3.64 7.49
N GLN A 148 -7.33 -3.92 8.48
CA GLN A 148 -6.96 -3.76 9.88
C GLN A 148 -6.05 -4.88 10.37
N TYR A 149 -6.21 -6.12 9.89
CA TYR A 149 -5.25 -7.19 10.16
C TYR A 149 -3.90 -6.92 9.53
N ALA A 150 -3.85 -6.40 8.30
CA ALA A 150 -2.59 -6.01 7.66
C ALA A 150 -1.87 -4.91 8.46
N LYS A 151 -2.59 -3.87 8.89
CA LYS A 151 -2.04 -2.81 9.75
C LYS A 151 -1.57 -3.37 11.09
N LEU A 152 -2.38 -4.19 11.74
CA LEU A 152 -2.03 -4.84 13.00
C LEU A 152 -0.74 -5.65 12.83
N ARG A 153 -0.60 -6.44 11.76
CA ARG A 153 0.61 -7.24 11.54
C ARG A 153 1.87 -6.39 11.38
N MET A 154 1.79 -5.25 10.69
CA MET A 154 2.90 -4.31 10.57
C MET A 154 3.25 -3.63 11.91
N LEU A 155 2.22 -3.25 12.69
CA LEU A 155 2.41 -2.68 14.03
C LEU A 155 3.05 -3.69 14.99
N GLN A 156 2.55 -4.92 14.98
CA GLN A 156 3.12 -6.03 15.75
C GLN A 156 4.57 -6.30 15.33
N PHE A 157 4.89 -6.25 14.04
CA PHE A 157 6.28 -6.41 13.60
C PHE A 157 7.18 -5.29 14.14
N TYR A 158 6.70 -4.05 14.17
CA TYR A 158 7.46 -2.95 14.74
C TYR A 158 7.64 -3.08 16.27
N TYR A 159 6.54 -3.13 17.03
CA TYR A 159 6.61 -3.08 18.49
C TYR A 159 6.90 -4.44 19.13
N ASP A 160 6.17 -5.47 18.72
CA ASP A 160 6.21 -6.80 19.35
C ASP A 160 7.37 -7.67 18.85
N TYR A 161 8.05 -7.25 17.77
CA TYR A 161 9.25 -7.91 17.27
C TYR A 161 10.48 -6.99 17.26
N LEU A 162 10.49 -5.89 16.49
CA LEU A 162 11.69 -5.06 16.37
C LEU A 162 12.08 -4.40 17.70
N CYS A 163 11.17 -3.65 18.32
CA CYS A 163 11.42 -2.99 19.60
C CYS A 163 11.61 -3.98 20.75
N LYS A 164 10.96 -5.15 20.70
CA LYS A 164 11.10 -6.23 21.70
C LYS A 164 12.52 -6.80 21.69
N PHE A 165 13.00 -7.27 20.54
CA PHE A 165 14.20 -8.11 20.45
C PHE A 165 15.51 -7.35 20.22
N PHE A 166 15.49 -6.19 19.54
CA PHE A 166 16.72 -5.52 19.11
C PHE A 166 16.96 -4.20 19.84
N ASP A 167 18.22 -3.85 20.05
CA ASP A 167 18.62 -2.59 20.68
C ASP A 167 18.15 -1.41 19.82
N VAL A 168 17.22 -0.61 20.35
CA VAL A 168 16.57 0.52 19.67
C VAL A 168 17.56 1.61 19.23
N ASN A 169 18.78 1.63 19.77
CA ASN A 169 19.82 2.58 19.35
C ASN A 169 20.67 2.07 18.19
N LYS A 170 20.45 0.83 17.74
CA LYS A 170 21.26 0.15 16.70
C LYS A 170 20.49 -0.12 15.41
N TRP A 171 19.27 0.38 15.29
CA TRP A 171 18.50 0.31 14.06
C TRP A 171 17.60 1.53 13.91
N GLU A 172 17.24 1.83 12.66
CA GLU A 172 16.34 2.92 12.30
C GLU A 172 15.30 2.45 11.29
N TYR A 173 14.04 2.89 11.47
CA TYR A 173 12.96 2.54 10.55
C TYR A 173 12.83 3.61 9.47
N VAL A 174 13.31 3.33 8.27
CA VAL A 174 13.46 4.36 7.23
C VAL A 174 12.17 4.58 6.44
N GLU A 175 11.54 3.51 5.96
CA GLU A 175 10.38 3.60 5.06
C GLU A 175 9.46 2.38 5.23
N MET A 176 8.15 2.61 5.08
CA MET A 176 7.14 1.56 4.97
C MET A 176 6.24 1.80 3.76
N ASP A 177 6.09 0.79 2.90
CA ASP A 177 5.04 0.79 1.88
C ASP A 177 4.18 -0.47 2.02
N THR A 178 2.98 -0.28 2.58
CA THR A 178 1.91 -1.28 2.74
C THR A 178 2.30 -2.52 3.55
N ASP A 179 3.07 -3.44 2.98
CA ASP A 179 3.51 -4.73 3.52
C ASP A 179 5.04 -4.89 3.49
N SER A 180 5.77 -3.81 3.20
CA SER A 180 7.23 -3.75 3.20
C SER A 180 7.78 -2.80 4.26
N ALA A 181 8.91 -3.17 4.85
CA ALA A 181 9.64 -2.41 5.86
C ALA A 181 11.11 -2.27 5.43
N TYR A 182 11.62 -1.04 5.44
CA TYR A 182 13.02 -0.71 5.18
C TYR A 182 13.67 -0.27 6.47
N ILE A 183 14.66 -1.04 6.92
CA ILE A 183 15.29 -0.88 8.23
C ILE A 183 16.79 -0.77 7.99
N SER A 184 17.39 0.29 8.54
CA SER A 184 18.85 0.42 8.61
C SER A 184 19.33 -0.17 9.93
N THR A 185 20.44 -0.90 9.92
CA THR A 185 21.00 -1.55 11.12
C THR A 185 22.48 -1.23 11.25
N ALA A 186 22.96 -1.11 12.49
CA ALA A 186 24.40 -0.93 12.78
C ALA A 186 25.21 -2.22 12.57
N GLY A 187 24.54 -3.38 12.55
CA GLY A 187 25.14 -4.68 12.26
C GLY A 187 24.96 -5.11 10.79
N ASN A 188 25.70 -6.13 10.37
CA ASN A 188 25.56 -6.74 9.04
C ASN A 188 24.30 -7.62 8.97
N ARG A 189 23.86 -8.12 10.13
CA ARG A 189 22.64 -8.90 10.31
C ARG A 189 21.81 -8.31 11.43
N LEU A 190 20.50 -8.55 11.39
CA LEU A 190 19.60 -8.12 12.45
C LEU A 190 19.94 -8.81 13.79
N GLU A 191 20.44 -10.05 13.75
CA GLU A 191 20.88 -10.77 14.95
C GLU A 191 22.12 -10.15 15.63
N ASP A 192 22.93 -9.36 14.91
CA ASP A 192 24.14 -8.72 15.48
C ASP A 192 23.78 -7.62 16.51
N ILE A 193 22.55 -7.14 16.48
CA ILE A 193 22.03 -6.07 17.35
C ILE A 193 20.98 -6.58 18.34
N LEU A 194 20.90 -7.91 18.52
CA LEU A 194 19.99 -8.55 19.45
C LEU A 194 20.31 -8.13 20.89
N LYS A 195 19.28 -7.89 21.69
CA LYS A 195 19.45 -7.64 23.12
C LYS A 195 19.93 -8.95 23.79
N PRO A 196 21.04 -8.94 24.55
CA PRO A 196 21.63 -10.17 25.09
C PRO A 196 20.66 -11.02 25.92
N ASP A 197 19.82 -10.37 26.72
CA ASP A 197 18.79 -10.97 27.60
C ASP A 197 17.60 -11.58 26.84
N MET A 198 17.43 -11.24 25.55
CA MET A 198 16.31 -11.70 24.73
C MET A 198 16.64 -12.87 23.81
N THR A 199 17.89 -13.35 23.83
CA THR A 199 18.42 -14.34 22.87
C THR A 199 17.60 -15.63 22.81
N GLU A 200 17.33 -16.24 23.96
CA GLU A 200 16.55 -17.50 24.02
C GLU A 200 15.12 -17.31 23.51
N THR A 201 14.45 -16.25 23.98
CA THR A 201 13.09 -15.91 23.55
C THR A 201 13.03 -15.62 22.05
N PHE A 202 14.03 -14.93 21.51
CA PHE A 202 14.15 -14.66 20.09
C PHE A 202 14.22 -15.95 19.26
N HIS A 203 15.06 -16.91 19.64
CA HIS A 203 15.15 -18.18 18.94
C HIS A 203 13.83 -18.97 18.98
N ASN A 204 13.14 -18.93 20.11
CA ASN A 204 11.84 -19.58 20.25
C ASN A 204 10.73 -18.89 19.45
N GLU A 205 10.78 -17.57 19.27
CA GLU A 205 9.71 -16.82 18.61
C GLU A 205 9.98 -16.45 17.14
N LYS A 206 11.22 -16.54 16.64
CA LYS A 206 11.61 -16.11 15.27
C LYS A 206 10.73 -16.70 14.17
N HIS A 207 10.33 -17.96 14.32
CA HIS A 207 9.51 -18.69 13.35
C HIS A 207 8.07 -18.15 13.22
N PHE A 208 7.58 -17.37 14.19
CA PHE A 208 6.30 -16.67 14.06
C PHE A 208 6.38 -15.45 13.13
N TRP A 209 7.59 -14.99 12.80
CA TRP A 209 7.83 -13.76 12.05
C TRP A 209 8.47 -14.02 10.69
N PHE A 210 9.37 -15.00 10.61
CA PHE A 210 10.12 -15.34 9.40
C PHE A 210 9.95 -16.82 9.04
N PRO A 211 10.11 -17.19 7.76
CA PRO A 211 10.18 -18.59 7.35
C PRO A 211 11.20 -19.38 8.16
N ARG A 212 10.81 -20.60 8.54
CA ARG A 212 11.74 -21.54 9.16
C ARG A 212 12.82 -21.95 8.17
N GLU A 213 14.02 -22.18 8.68
CA GLU A 213 15.21 -22.57 7.91
C GLU A 213 15.81 -23.90 8.41
N ASP A 214 15.09 -24.61 9.26
CA ASP A 214 15.49 -25.90 9.83
C ASP A 214 15.53 -27.03 8.80
N THR A 215 14.62 -27.01 7.82
CA THR A 215 14.61 -27.93 6.68
C THR A 215 14.26 -27.20 5.39
N GLU A 216 14.75 -27.72 4.25
CA GLU A 216 14.40 -27.20 2.92
C GLU A 216 12.90 -27.34 2.60
N GLU A 217 12.21 -28.31 3.21
CA GLU A 217 10.76 -28.43 3.11
C GLU A 217 10.04 -27.28 3.82
N ASN A 218 10.37 -27.04 5.09
CA ASN A 218 9.79 -25.95 5.87
C ASN A 218 10.08 -24.58 5.24
N LYS A 219 11.31 -24.36 4.77
CA LYS A 219 11.70 -23.12 4.08
C LYS A 219 10.88 -22.87 2.82
N ARG A 220 10.69 -23.91 1.98
CA ARG A 220 9.86 -23.82 0.77
C ARG A 220 8.40 -23.59 1.09
N PHE A 221 7.89 -24.25 2.14
CA PHE A 221 6.51 -24.07 2.56
C PHE A 221 6.29 -22.64 3.07
N ASP A 222 7.07 -22.22 4.06
CA ASP A 222 6.90 -20.96 4.77
C ASP A 222 7.13 -19.72 3.90
N LYS A 223 7.93 -19.82 2.83
CA LYS A 223 8.10 -18.76 1.82
C LYS A 223 6.77 -18.23 1.25
N ARG A 224 5.69 -19.03 1.29
CA ARG A 224 4.34 -18.68 0.83
C ARG A 224 3.27 -18.74 1.94
N THR A 225 3.70 -18.87 3.20
CA THR A 225 2.80 -18.82 4.35
C THR A 225 2.40 -17.36 4.63
N PRO A 226 1.09 -17.02 4.61
CA PRO A 226 0.64 -15.66 4.86
C PRO A 226 1.07 -15.13 6.24
N GLY A 227 1.47 -13.86 6.29
CA GLY A 227 1.83 -13.17 7.53
C GLY A 227 3.30 -13.29 7.93
N LEU A 228 4.09 -14.14 7.29
CA LEU A 228 5.54 -14.17 7.50
C LEU A 228 6.25 -13.11 6.65
N PHE A 229 7.27 -12.49 7.24
CA PHE A 229 8.17 -11.54 6.59
C PHE A 229 9.33 -12.29 5.95
N LYS A 230 9.86 -11.73 4.87
CA LYS A 230 11.02 -12.26 4.16
C LYS A 230 11.92 -11.10 3.75
N VAL A 231 13.22 -11.36 3.77
CA VAL A 231 14.20 -10.40 3.28
C VAL A 231 14.13 -10.41 1.74
N GLU A 232 13.60 -9.34 1.14
CA GLU A 232 13.51 -9.21 -0.32
C GLU A 232 14.73 -8.51 -0.93
N TRP A 233 15.42 -7.66 -0.18
CA TRP A 233 16.55 -6.87 -0.63
C TRP A 233 17.43 -6.47 0.56
N GLN A 234 18.75 -6.42 0.34
CA GLN A 234 19.77 -5.92 1.27
C GLN A 234 20.81 -5.15 0.46
N GLY A 235 21.37 -4.10 1.06
CA GLY A 235 22.43 -3.29 0.49
C GLY A 235 22.88 -2.20 1.46
N ASP A 236 23.71 -1.28 0.97
CA ASP A 236 24.47 -0.34 1.79
C ASP A 236 23.63 0.80 2.37
N GLY A 237 22.55 1.22 1.68
CA GLY A 237 21.76 2.34 2.16
C GLY A 237 20.52 2.68 1.36
N ILE A 238 19.78 3.67 1.86
CA ILE A 238 18.53 4.16 1.29
C ILE A 238 18.47 5.69 1.42
N ILE A 239 18.03 6.35 0.36
CA ILE A 239 17.72 7.78 0.33
C ILE A 239 16.22 7.92 0.09
N ALA A 240 15.48 8.45 1.06
CA ALA A 240 14.03 8.58 1.00
C ALA A 240 13.62 10.07 1.01
N LEU A 241 12.88 10.50 -0.01
CA LEU A 241 12.34 11.86 -0.10
C LEU A 241 10.95 11.98 0.54
N SER A 242 10.13 10.96 0.31
CA SER A 242 8.79 10.84 0.86
C SER A 242 8.28 9.43 0.65
N SER A 243 7.11 9.14 1.23
CA SER A 243 6.41 7.87 1.01
C SER A 243 6.35 7.49 -0.48
N THR A 244 6.83 6.29 -0.82
CA THR A 244 6.92 5.74 -2.19
C THR A 244 7.89 6.46 -3.15
N MET A 245 8.81 7.26 -2.62
CA MET A 245 9.84 7.99 -3.36
C MET A 245 11.20 7.80 -2.68
N TYR A 246 11.92 6.75 -3.06
CA TYR A 246 13.22 6.40 -2.47
C TYR A 246 14.15 5.68 -3.46
N TYR A 247 15.45 5.70 -3.16
CA TYR A 247 16.51 4.99 -3.86
C TYR A 247 17.32 4.16 -2.87
N CYS A 248 17.36 2.84 -3.04
CA CYS A 248 18.21 1.94 -2.25
C CYS A 248 19.43 1.55 -3.09
N PHE A 249 20.62 1.67 -2.51
CA PHE A 249 21.89 1.44 -3.22
C PHE A 249 22.77 0.39 -2.55
N GLY A 250 23.74 -0.15 -3.29
CA GLY A 250 24.69 -1.15 -2.77
C GLY A 250 24.10 -2.55 -2.67
N GLY A 251 23.07 -2.83 -3.48
CA GLY A 251 22.46 -4.17 -3.50
C GLY A 251 23.37 -5.19 -4.18
N ILE A 252 23.37 -6.44 -3.70
CA ILE A 252 24.19 -7.54 -4.27
C ILE A 252 23.94 -7.73 -5.77
N LYS A 253 22.68 -7.59 -6.21
CA LYS A 253 22.28 -7.76 -7.61
C LYS A 253 22.10 -6.42 -8.32
N GLU A 254 21.27 -5.56 -7.74
CA GLU A 254 20.91 -4.27 -8.29
C GLU A 254 20.42 -3.33 -7.18
N ASP A 255 20.53 -2.04 -7.47
CA ASP A 255 19.90 -0.97 -6.72
C ASP A 255 18.38 -1.00 -6.92
N LYS A 256 17.63 -0.55 -5.90
CA LYS A 256 16.16 -0.52 -5.93
C LYS A 256 15.64 0.91 -5.98
N LEU A 257 14.91 1.22 -7.05
CA LEU A 257 14.33 2.55 -7.29
C LEU A 257 12.79 2.56 -7.15
N SER A 258 12.28 3.46 -6.31
CA SER A 258 10.85 3.78 -6.19
C SER A 258 10.57 5.25 -6.51
N CYS A 259 9.77 5.50 -7.54
CA CYS A 259 9.41 6.84 -8.01
C CYS A 259 7.96 6.89 -8.52
N LYS A 260 6.99 6.69 -7.62
CA LYS A 260 5.58 6.52 -8.00
C LYS A 260 5.04 7.69 -8.82
N GLY A 261 4.45 7.37 -9.98
CA GLY A 261 3.89 8.37 -10.89
C GLY A 261 4.94 9.11 -11.74
N VAL A 262 6.11 8.51 -11.94
CA VAL A 262 7.15 8.95 -12.88
C VAL A 262 7.43 7.86 -13.92
N ASN A 263 7.58 8.23 -15.18
CA ASN A 263 7.99 7.31 -16.24
C ASN A 263 9.49 7.02 -16.17
N LYS A 264 9.87 5.90 -15.55
CA LYS A 264 11.29 5.49 -15.35
C LYS A 264 12.13 5.52 -16.63
N LYS A 265 11.63 4.95 -17.74
CA LYS A 265 12.42 4.82 -18.99
C LYS A 265 12.73 6.16 -19.70
N ARG A 266 12.02 7.24 -19.37
CA ARG A 266 12.19 8.54 -20.03
C ARG A 266 13.03 9.53 -19.23
N ASN A 267 13.19 9.28 -17.95
CA ASN A 267 13.86 10.19 -17.05
C ASN A 267 15.14 9.50 -16.59
N HIS A 268 16.25 10.22 -16.60
CA HIS A 268 17.45 9.75 -15.93
C HIS A 268 17.22 9.89 -14.42
N ILE A 269 17.06 8.77 -13.74
CA ILE A 269 16.76 8.71 -12.31
C ILE A 269 17.83 7.81 -11.69
N ASP A 270 18.76 8.43 -10.98
CA ASP A 270 19.89 7.81 -10.32
C ASP A 270 19.92 8.20 -8.84
N LYS A 271 20.95 7.73 -8.14
CA LYS A 271 21.18 8.04 -6.73
C LYS A 271 21.41 9.55 -6.52
N GLU A 272 22.24 10.17 -7.37
CA GLU A 272 22.63 11.58 -7.26
C GLU A 272 21.42 12.51 -7.32
N LEU A 273 20.43 12.21 -8.16
CA LEU A 273 19.18 12.97 -8.22
C LEU A 273 18.49 13.06 -6.85
N TYR A 274 18.43 11.95 -6.11
CA TYR A 274 17.79 11.91 -4.78
C TYR A 274 18.61 12.67 -3.74
N GLU A 275 19.93 12.48 -3.73
CA GLU A 275 20.85 13.19 -2.82
C GLU A 275 20.79 14.70 -3.06
N ASN A 276 20.82 15.12 -4.32
CA ASN A 276 20.75 16.53 -4.70
C ASN A 276 19.45 17.19 -4.24
N VAL A 277 18.31 16.50 -4.33
CA VAL A 277 17.02 17.05 -3.86
C VAL A 277 17.05 17.31 -2.35
N LEU A 278 17.63 16.40 -1.56
CA LEU A 278 17.76 16.59 -0.11
C LEU A 278 18.78 17.69 0.23
N ALA A 279 19.97 17.64 -0.38
CA ALA A 279 21.07 18.54 -0.07
C ALA A 279 20.77 20.00 -0.47
N THR A 280 20.23 20.20 -1.68
CA THR A 280 19.94 21.56 -2.19
C THR A 280 18.60 22.09 -1.73
N ARG A 281 17.70 21.23 -1.21
CA ARG A 281 16.30 21.55 -0.96
C ARG A 281 15.63 22.17 -2.20
N GLN A 282 15.96 21.64 -3.38
CA GLN A 282 15.34 22.03 -4.63
C GLN A 282 14.54 20.86 -5.19
N THR A 283 13.38 21.18 -5.75
CA THR A 283 12.52 20.18 -6.37
C THR A 283 13.02 19.88 -7.77
N SER A 284 13.04 18.60 -8.15
CA SER A 284 13.38 18.19 -9.51
C SER A 284 12.15 17.77 -10.31
N SER A 285 12.11 18.21 -11.56
CA SER A 285 11.01 17.96 -12.50
C SER A 285 11.29 16.76 -13.39
N CYS A 286 10.26 15.98 -13.70
CA CYS A 286 10.34 14.88 -14.66
C CYS A 286 9.36 15.08 -15.83
N GLU A 287 9.60 14.37 -16.94
CA GLU A 287 8.68 14.28 -18.07
C GLU A 287 7.90 12.95 -18.02
N ASN A 288 6.57 13.06 -17.93
CA ASN A 288 5.68 11.93 -18.17
C ASN A 288 5.04 12.06 -19.54
N LYS A 289 5.05 10.96 -20.31
CA LYS A 289 4.24 10.82 -21.52
C LYS A 289 3.24 9.70 -21.32
N GLY A 290 2.03 9.92 -21.80
CA GLY A 290 0.98 8.93 -21.74
C GLY A 290 -0.02 9.17 -22.86
N PHE A 291 -1.00 8.28 -22.88
CA PHE A 291 -2.13 8.40 -23.77
C PHE A 291 -3.34 8.87 -22.98
N ARG A 292 -4.15 9.73 -23.59
CA ARG A 292 -5.44 10.15 -23.04
C ARG A 292 -6.43 10.22 -24.19
N VAL A 293 -7.58 9.59 -24.00
CA VAL A 293 -8.72 9.81 -24.88
C VAL A 293 -9.35 11.14 -24.52
N LYS A 294 -9.57 11.98 -25.53
CA LYS A 294 -10.36 13.20 -25.45
C LYS A 294 -11.18 13.27 -26.73
N ASP A 295 -12.46 13.59 -26.66
CA ASP A 295 -13.32 13.73 -27.84
C ASP A 295 -13.23 12.49 -28.78
N ASN A 296 -13.21 11.29 -28.18
CA ASN A 296 -12.98 9.97 -28.81
C ASN A 296 -11.72 9.79 -29.64
N GLN A 297 -10.79 10.72 -29.56
CA GLN A 297 -9.48 10.60 -30.20
C GLN A 297 -8.42 10.29 -29.16
N MET A 298 -7.53 9.37 -29.51
CA MET A 298 -6.39 9.03 -28.68
C MET A 298 -5.28 10.09 -28.86
N TYR A 299 -5.05 10.91 -27.84
CA TYR A 299 -3.96 11.87 -27.84
C TYR A 299 -2.76 11.33 -27.06
N THR A 300 -1.57 11.57 -27.60
CA THR A 300 -0.34 11.47 -26.82
C THR A 300 -0.12 12.81 -26.12
N TYR A 301 -0.02 12.81 -24.80
CA TYR A 301 0.35 14.01 -24.05
C TYR A 301 1.77 13.89 -23.51
N SER A 302 2.42 15.04 -23.36
CA SER A 302 3.61 15.17 -22.51
C SER A 302 3.31 16.15 -21.38
N LEU A 303 3.67 15.77 -20.17
CA LEU A 303 3.48 16.54 -18.95
C LEU A 303 4.82 16.65 -18.23
N ARG A 304 5.33 17.88 -18.11
CA ARG A 304 6.40 18.20 -17.16
C ARG A 304 5.77 18.40 -15.79
N LYS A 305 6.24 17.65 -14.79
CA LYS A 305 5.75 17.76 -13.40
C LYS A 305 6.92 17.79 -12.42
N ASP A 306 6.71 18.49 -11.33
CA ASP A 306 7.56 18.36 -10.14
C ASP A 306 7.34 16.99 -9.51
N ALA A 307 8.38 16.18 -9.48
CA ALA A 307 8.27 14.76 -9.12
C ALA A 307 9.07 14.40 -7.87
N PHE A 308 10.26 14.97 -7.72
CA PHE A 308 11.14 14.73 -6.59
C PHE A 308 11.16 15.99 -5.74
N THR A 309 10.54 15.92 -4.57
CA THR A 309 10.43 17.06 -3.67
C THR A 309 11.06 16.74 -2.33
N TYR A 310 11.78 17.71 -1.77
CA TYR A 310 12.34 17.64 -0.41
C TYR A 310 11.27 17.89 0.66
N PHE A 311 10.12 18.46 0.28
CA PHE A 311 9.08 18.81 1.21
C PHE A 311 8.15 17.63 1.48
N TYR A 312 8.10 17.16 2.72
CA TYR A 312 7.24 16.06 3.14
C TYR A 312 6.06 16.56 4.00
N PRO A 313 4.87 16.80 3.41
CA PRO A 313 3.75 17.46 4.12
C PRO A 313 2.92 16.53 5.02
N LYS A 314 3.22 15.23 5.10
CA LYS A 314 2.38 14.28 5.85
C LYS A 314 2.79 14.14 7.32
N ARG A 315 4.00 14.59 7.65
CA ARG A 315 4.64 14.54 8.98
C ARG A 315 5.47 15.82 9.16
N LYS A 316 5.82 16.15 10.39
CA LYS A 316 6.73 17.25 10.70
C LYS A 316 8.16 16.72 10.64
N VAL A 317 8.96 17.21 9.70
CA VAL A 317 10.40 16.93 9.64
C VAL A 317 11.10 17.77 10.71
N LEU A 318 11.94 17.13 11.53
CA LEU A 318 12.66 17.78 12.62
C LEU A 318 13.89 18.55 12.10
N GLU A 319 14.56 19.27 13.01
CA GLU A 319 15.70 20.14 12.67
C GLU A 319 16.89 19.38 12.06
N ASP A 320 17.04 18.10 12.41
CA ASP A 320 18.03 17.19 11.83
C ASP A 320 17.80 16.89 10.33
N GLY A 321 16.62 17.25 9.80
CA GLY A 321 16.24 17.01 8.42
C GLY A 321 15.97 15.53 8.08
N ILE A 322 15.99 14.64 9.09
CA ILE A 322 15.90 13.18 8.91
C ILE A 322 14.71 12.65 9.72
N THR A 323 14.67 12.95 11.02
CA THR A 323 13.64 12.43 11.91
C THR A 323 12.31 13.13 11.62
N THR A 324 11.21 12.39 11.73
CA THR A 324 9.88 12.96 11.54
C THR A 324 8.92 12.63 12.68
N THR A 325 8.12 13.59 13.09
CA THR A 325 7.04 13.42 14.07
C THR A 325 5.66 13.67 13.47
N TYR A 326 4.60 13.40 14.23
CA TYR A 326 3.22 13.68 13.82
C TYR A 326 2.98 15.19 13.62
N LEU A 327 1.92 15.54 12.90
CA LEU A 327 1.53 16.94 12.71
C LEU A 327 0.86 17.51 13.96
N ASP A 328 1.11 18.80 14.24
CA ASP A 328 0.52 19.57 15.34
C ASP A 328 -0.91 20.05 14.96
N ILE A 329 -1.86 19.12 14.78
CA ILE A 329 -3.23 19.44 14.32
C ILE A 329 -4.35 18.77 15.12
#